data_AF-A0A1F7IIW1-F1
#
_entry.id   AF-A0A1F7IIW1-F1
#
_cell.length_a   1.000
_cell.length_b   1.000
_cell.length_c   1.000
_cell.angle_alpha   90.00
_cell.angle_beta   90.00
_cell.angle_gamma   90.00
#
_symmetry.space_group_name_H-M   'P 1'
#
loop_
_entity.id
_entity.type
_entity.pdbx_description
1 polymer ?
#
loop_
_entity_poly.entity_id
_entity_poly.type
_entity_poly.pdbx_seq_one_letter_code
_entity_poly.pdbx_strand_id
1 'polypeptide(L)' 'MSFLEYDYYQDDKFGRILAYVWENCTSQLGCNNGQRMVNWLLVKKGIAKVVTYQDRRSLKYKDLLLQAEQ' A
#
# COMPACT_ATOMS: atom_id res chain seq x y z
N MET A 1 15.34 -8.60 5.92
CA MET A 1 13.97 -8.50 5.38
C MET A 1 13.63 -7.02 5.32
N SER A 2 13.33 -6.47 4.14
CA SER A 2 12.96 -5.05 4.01
C SER A 2 11.46 -4.91 4.26
N PHE A 3 11.06 -3.95 5.11
CA PHE A 3 9.66 -3.59 5.36
C PHE A 3 9.12 -2.57 4.34
N LEU A 4 9.97 -2.08 3.44
CA LEU A 4 9.60 -1.16 2.38
C LEU A 4 9.68 -1.87 1.03
N GLU A 5 8.60 -1.80 0.27
CA GLU A 5 8.54 -2.23 -1.11
C GLU A 5 8.31 -1.04 -2.03
N TYR A 6 9.25 -0.82 -2.95
CA TYR A 6 9.22 0.28 -3.89
C TYR A 6 8.46 -0.08 -5.17
N ASP A 7 7.91 0.95 -5.79
CA ASP A 7 7.28 0.90 -7.10
C ASP A 7 8.07 1.77 -8.09
N TYR A 8 7.45 2.16 -9.19
CA TYR A 8 8.04 3.02 -10.21
C TYR A 8 8.46 4.40 -9.68
N TYR A 9 7.65 5.02 -8.82
CA TYR A 9 7.98 6.29 -8.15
C TYR A 9 8.48 5.98 -6.74
N GLN A 10 9.69 6.44 -6.40
CA GLN A 10 10.36 6.08 -5.14
C GLN A 10 10.49 7.25 -4.16
N ASP A 11 10.37 8.47 -4.67
CA ASP A 11 10.37 9.70 -3.89
C ASP A 11 9.45 10.74 -4.54
N ASP A 12 9.04 11.74 -3.76
CA ASP A 12 8.26 12.87 -4.26
C ASP A 12 9.10 14.15 -4.38
N LYS A 13 8.47 15.24 -4.86
CA LYS A 13 9.13 16.55 -5.02
C LYS A 13 9.68 17.16 -3.71
N PHE A 14 9.34 16.60 -2.56
CA PHE A 14 9.83 17.02 -1.25
C PHE A 14 10.89 16.05 -0.70
N GLY A 15 11.32 15.06 -1.47
CA GLY A 15 12.32 14.06 -1.08
C GLY A 15 11.78 13.00 -0.12
N ARG A 16 10.46 12.87 0.03
CA ARG A 16 9.86 11.83 0.90
C ARG A 16 9.83 10.52 0.15
N ILE A 17 10.25 9.45 0.82
CA ILE A 17 10.18 8.09 0.27
C ILE A 17 8.73 7.69 -0.01
N LEU A 18 8.50 7.14 -1.19
CA LEU A 18 7.25 6.51 -1.62
C LEU A 18 7.46 4.99 -1.68
N ALA A 19 6.81 4.27 -0.78
CA ALA A 19 6.86 2.82 -0.70
C ALA A 19 5.57 2.24 -0.11
N TYR A 20 5.28 0.98 -0.43
CA TYR A 20 4.33 0.19 0.33
C TYR A 20 5.01 -0.31 1.59
N VAL A 21 4.32 -0.16 2.73
CA VAL A 21 4.86 -0.57 4.03
C VAL A 21 4.31 -1.95 4.37
N TRP A 22 5.22 -2.85 4.69
CA TRP A 22 4.93 -4.18 5.18
C TRP A 22 5.26 -4.26 6.66
N GLU A 23 4.49 -5.04 7.41
CA GLU A 23 4.76 -5.33 8.82
C GLU A 23 4.51 -6.80 9.12
N ASN A 24 5.10 -7.30 10.20
CA ASN A 24 4.76 -8.61 10.73
C ASN A 24 3.33 -8.58 11.26
N CYS A 25 2.58 -9.66 11.04
CA CYS A 25 1.19 -9.71 11.48
C CYS A 25 1.08 -9.75 13.00
N THR A 26 0.27 -8.84 13.55
CA THR A 26 -0.21 -8.89 14.94
C THR A 26 -1.66 -9.38 15.04
N SER A 27 -2.35 -9.52 13.89
CA SER A 27 -3.71 -10.06 13.78
C SER A 27 -3.90 -10.77 12.43
N GLN A 28 -4.95 -11.58 12.30
CA GLN A 28 -5.26 -12.30 11.06
C GLN A 28 -5.69 -11.40 9.89
N LEU A 29 -6.22 -10.21 10.15
CA LEU A 29 -6.71 -9.32 9.09
C LEU A 29 -5.57 -8.89 8.15
N GLY A 30 -5.71 -9.24 6.86
CA GLY A 30 -4.74 -8.93 5.81
C GLY A 30 -3.42 -9.70 5.92
N CYS A 31 -3.34 -10.70 6.81
CA CYS A 31 -2.12 -11.46 7.01
C CYS A 31 -1.93 -12.52 5.93
N ASN A 32 -0.73 -12.55 5.33
CA ASN A 32 -0.30 -13.59 4.41
C ASN A 32 1.16 -13.93 4.71
N ASN A 33 1.45 -15.21 4.96
CA ASN A 33 2.80 -15.69 5.28
C ASN A 33 3.49 -14.90 6.42
N GLY A 34 2.72 -14.50 7.44
CA GLY A 34 3.23 -13.78 8.61
C GLY A 34 3.47 -12.28 8.40
N GLN A 35 3.16 -11.74 7.21
CA GLN A 35 3.25 -10.32 6.93
C GLN A 35 1.96 -9.74 6.36
N ARG A 36 1.78 -8.42 6.48
CA ARG A 36 0.69 -7.69 5.85
C ARG A 36 1.12 -6.33 5.36
N MET A 37 0.40 -5.81 4.37
CA MET A 37 0.60 -4.47 3.85
C MET A 37 -0.23 -3.47 4.65
N VAL A 38 0.44 -2.48 5.24
CA VAL A 38 -0.20 -1.44 6.05
C VAL A 38 -1.16 -0.59 5.20
N ASN A 39 -0.78 -0.25 3.97
CA ASN A 39 -1.63 0.51 3.05
C ASN A 39 -2.98 -0.19 2.82
N TRP A 40 -2.96 -1.51 2.55
CA TRP A 40 -4.17 -2.32 2.38
C TRP A 40 -5.02 -2.32 3.64
N LEU A 41 -4.40 -2.49 4.82
CA LEU A 41 -5.10 -2.50 6.10
C LEU A 41 -5.82 -1.18 6.39
N LEU A 42 -5.16 -0.04 6.11
CA LEU A 42 -5.75 1.29 6.31
C LEU A 42 -6.97 1.50 5.41
N VAL A 43 -6.87 1.10 4.14
CA VAL A 43 -7.98 1.17 3.20
C VAL A 43 -9.11 0.24 3.62
N LYS A 44 -8.82 -1.03 3.95
CA LYS A 44 -9.85 -2.00 4.34
C LYS A 44 -10.60 -1.62 5.62
N LYS A 45 -9.97 -0.86 6.51
CA LYS A 45 -10.59 -0.33 7.73
C LYS A 45 -11.32 1.01 7.52
N GLY A 46 -11.32 1.57 6.32
CA GLY A 46 -11.92 2.87 6.02
C GLY A 46 -11.17 4.07 6.62
N ILE A 47 -9.90 3.90 7.02
CA ILE A 47 -9.06 4.96 7.59
C ILE A 47 -8.39 5.78 6.48
N ALA A 48 -8.15 5.15 5.33
CA ALA A 48 -7.58 5.78 4.14
C ALA A 48 -8.46 5.54 2.92
N LYS A 49 -8.38 6.45 1.94
CA LYS A 49 -9.01 6.31 0.63
C LYS A 49 -7.99 6.11 -0.48
N VAL A 50 -8.37 5.36 -1.51
CA VAL A 50 -7.51 5.15 -2.69
C VAL A 50 -7.62 6.35 -3.62
N VAL A 51 -6.48 6.91 -4.00
CA VAL A 51 -6.41 8.03 -4.96
C VAL A 51 -5.74 7.56 -6.23
N THR A 52 -6.37 7.81 -7.38
CA THR A 52 -5.85 7.45 -8.70
C THR A 52 -5.76 8.68 -9.60
N TYR A 53 -4.75 8.72 -10.46
CA TYR A 53 -4.53 9.80 -11.43
C TYR A 53 -4.54 9.22 -12.83
N GLN A 54 -5.36 9.76 -13.72
CA GLN A 54 -5.51 9.25 -15.10
C GLN A 54 -4.22 9.42 -15.92
N ASP A 55 -3.47 10.49 -15.68
CA ASP A 55 -2.25 10.83 -16.42
C ASP A 55 -0.98 10.15 -15.87
N ARG A 56 -1.12 9.23 -14.92
CA ARG A 56 0.02 8.55 -14.30
C ARG A 56 0.00 7.06 -14.60
N ARG A 57 1.22 6.50 -14.68
CA ARG A 57 1.42 5.05 -14.72
C ARG A 57 0.66 4.37 -13.58
N SER A 58 -0.02 3.27 -13.89
CA SER A 58 -0.69 2.44 -12.89
C SER A 58 0.31 1.91 -11.86
N LEU A 59 -0.05 2.01 -10.59
CA LEU A 59 0.74 1.52 -9.47
C LEU A 59 0.52 0.02 -9.27
N LYS A 60 1.55 -0.70 -8.77
CA LYS A 60 1.59 -2.15 -8.60
C LYS A 60 0.36 -2.72 -7.91
N TYR A 61 -0.13 -2.07 -6.85
CA TYR A 61 -1.25 -2.57 -6.04
C TYR A 61 -2.55 -1.78 -6.21
N LYS A 62 -2.70 -1.00 -7.29
CA LYS A 62 -3.90 -0.17 -7.54
C LYS A 62 -5.19 -0.97 -7.40
N ASP A 63 -5.33 -2.07 -8.14
CA ASP A 63 -6.59 -2.82 -8.19
C ASP A 63 -6.87 -3.54 -6.86
N LEU A 64 -5.83 -4.06 -6.21
CA LEU A 64 -5.93 -4.67 -4.87
C LEU A 64 -6.46 -3.67 -3.84
N LEU A 65 -5.97 -2.43 -3.86
CA LEU A 65 -6.41 -1.39 -2.95
C LEU A 65 -7.83 -0.91 -3.28
N LEU A 66 -8.18 -0.76 -4.56
CA LEU A 66 -9.55 -0.42 -4.99
C LEU A 66 -10.57 -1.49 -4.61
N GLN A 67 -10.20 -2.77 -4.64
CA GLN A 67 -11.03 -3.86 -4.15
C GLN A 67 -11.19 -3.84 -2.62
N ALA A 68 -10.15 -3.40 -1.90
CA ALA A 68 -10.17 -3.33 -0.44
C ALA A 68 -11.03 -2.18 0.11
N GLU A 69 -11.22 -1.11 -0.68
CA GLU A 69 -12.03 0.06 -0.33
C GLU A 69 -13.55 -0.21 -0.34
N GLN A 70 -13.97 -1.38 -0.83
CA GLN A 70 -15.35 -1.87 -0.86
C GLN A 70 -15.71 -2.63 0.44
#